data_AF-A0A442UIX3-F1
#
_entry.id   AF-A0A442UIX3-F1
#
_cell.length_a   1.000
_cell.length_b   1.000
_cell.length_c   1.000
_cell.angle_alpha   90.00
_cell.angle_beta   90.00
_cell.angle_gamma   90.00
#
_symmetry.space_group_name_H-M   'P 1'
#
loop_
_entity.id
_entity.type
_entity.pdbx_description
1 polymer ?
#
loop_
_entity_poly.entity_id
_entity_poly.type
_entity_poly.pdbx_seq_one_letter_code
_entity_poly.pdbx_strand_id
1 'polypeptide(L)' 'MTKSLDWLPVAQVALRDISGIAAAASIAYGSWLVYQPAGFIVGGFIVLSGVVAMARGGI' A
#
# COMPACT_ATOMS: atom_id res chain seq x y z
N MET A 1 25.84 -18.18 -16.98
CA MET A 1 24.48 -18.69 -17.25
C MET A 1 23.77 -18.89 -15.91
N THR A 2 23.28 -17.82 -15.28
CA THR A 2 22.48 -17.86 -14.04
C THR A 2 21.40 -16.78 -14.11
N LYS A 3 20.46 -16.94 -15.04
CA LYS A 3 19.23 -16.11 -15.20
C LYS A 3 18.33 -16.12 -13.94
N SER A 4 18.64 -16.96 -12.97
CA SER A 4 17.83 -17.20 -11.77
C SER A 4 18.02 -16.17 -10.66
N LEU A 5 18.97 -15.24 -10.75
CA LEU A 5 19.18 -14.22 -9.71
C LEU A 5 18.62 -12.83 -10.08
N ASP A 6 18.39 -12.59 -11.38
CA ASP A 6 17.98 -11.28 -11.91
C ASP A 6 16.54 -10.88 -11.52
N TRP A 7 15.69 -11.85 -11.15
CA TRP A 7 14.30 -11.61 -10.77
C TRP A 7 14.09 -11.39 -9.27
N LEU A 8 15.08 -11.70 -8.42
CA LEU A 8 14.98 -11.51 -6.97
C LEU A 8 14.69 -10.05 -6.58
N PRO A 9 15.34 -9.03 -7.19
CA PRO A 9 15.05 -7.63 -6.86
C PRO A 9 13.63 -7.23 -7.26
N VAL A 10 13.16 -7.70 -8.42
CA VAL A 10 11.79 -7.44 -8.89
C VAL A 10 10.76 -8.08 -7.97
N ALA A 11 11.02 -9.31 -7.54
CA ALA A 11 10.16 -10.02 -6.59
C ALA A 11 10.12 -9.31 -5.22
N GLN A 12 11.25 -8.78 -4.73
CA GLN A 12 11.28 -8.01 -3.48
C GLN A 12 10.48 -6.71 -3.57
N VAL A 13 10.60 -5.97 -4.69
CA VAL A 13 9.80 -4.76 -4.93
C VAL A 13 8.32 -5.10 -5.00
N ALA A 14 7.95 -6.13 -5.77
CA ALA A 14 6.57 -6.57 -5.89
C ALA A 14 5.98 -7.02 -4.55
N LEU A 15 6.75 -7.78 -3.75
CA LEU A 15 6.32 -8.24 -2.42
C LEU A 15 6.07 -7.05 -1.48
N ARG A 16 6.96 -6.05 -1.50
CA ARG A 16 6.80 -4.81 -0.72
C ARG A 16 5.56 -4.04 -1.15
N ASP A 17 5.36 -3.86 -2.45
CA ASP A 17 4.26 -3.04 -2.96
C ASP A 17 2.92 -3.73 -2.72
N ILE A 18 2.82 -5.04 -2.96
CA ILE A 18 1.61 -5.83 -2.69
C ILE A 18 1.29 -5.85 -1.19
N SER A 19 2.29 -6.02 -0.33
CA SER A 19 2.05 -6.01 1.13
C SER A 19 1.59 -4.64 1.63
N GLY A 20 2.12 -3.55 1.09
CA GLY A 20 1.65 -2.19 1.38
C GLY A 20 0.19 -1.98 0.94
N ILE A 21 -0.16 -2.40 -0.28
CA ILE A 21 -1.53 -2.31 -0.79
C ILE A 21 -2.48 -3.17 0.04
N ALA A 22 -2.09 -4.40 0.37
CA ALA A 22 -2.89 -5.31 1.20
C ALA A 22 -3.13 -4.73 2.59
N ALA A 23 -2.11 -4.17 3.24
CA ALA A 23 -2.25 -3.52 4.54
C ALA A 23 -3.23 -2.34 4.49
N ALA A 24 -3.09 -1.46 3.50
CA ALA A 24 -4.01 -0.32 3.31
C ALA A 24 -5.46 -0.79 3.10
N ALA A 25 -5.67 -1.80 2.25
CA ALA A 25 -6.98 -2.39 1.99
C ALA A 25 -7.58 -3.04 3.24
N SER A 26 -6.81 -3.81 4.00
CA SER A 26 -7.26 -4.46 5.24
C SER A 26 -7.64 -3.45 6.32
N ILE A 27 -6.89 -2.35 6.46
CA ILE A 27 -7.19 -1.29 7.43
C ILE A 27 -8.50 -0.56 7.05
N ALA A 28 -8.62 -0.15 5.78
CA ALA A 28 -9.83 0.51 5.29
C ALA A 28 -11.06 -0.41 5.44
N TYR A 29 -10.95 -1.68 5.03
CA TYR A 29 -12.02 -2.65 5.16
C TYR A 29 -12.38 -2.96 6.62
N GLY A 30 -11.38 -3.13 7.49
CA GLY A 30 -11.61 -3.33 8.92
C GLY A 30 -12.39 -2.16 9.54
N SER A 31 -12.05 -0.92 9.18
CA SER A 31 -12.79 0.25 9.66
C SER A 31 -14.22 0.34 9.12
N TRP A 32 -14.45 -0.07 7.87
CA TRP A 32 -15.78 -0.20 7.29
C TRP A 32 -16.67 -1.16 8.08
N LEU A 33 -16.12 -2.30 8.49
CA LEU A 33 -16.85 -3.31 9.27
C LEU A 33 -17.27 -2.81 10.65
N VAL A 34 -16.51 -1.87 11.24
CA VAL A 34 -16.89 -1.22 12.51
C VAL A 34 -18.01 -0.20 12.28
N TYR A 35 -17.85 0.65 11.28
CA TYR A 35 -18.83 1.67 10.90
C TYR A 35 -18.65 2.00 9.43
N GLN A 36 -19.70 1.79 8.62
CA GLN A 36 -19.62 1.86 7.16
C GLN A 36 -18.93 3.13 6.62
N PRO A 37 -19.28 4.34 7.12
CA PRO A 37 -18.62 5.57 6.71
C PRO A 37 -17.13 5.67 7.09
N ALA A 38 -16.69 4.98 8.15
CA ALA A 38 -15.29 5.03 8.61
C ALA A 38 -14.32 4.44 7.57
N GLY A 39 -14.74 3.44 6.80
CA GLY A 39 -13.97 2.88 5.70
C GLY A 39 -13.53 3.92 4.67
N PHE A 40 -14.43 4.82 4.31
CA PHE A 40 -14.15 5.91 3.38
C PHE A 40 -13.20 6.95 3.98
N ILE A 41 -13.38 7.29 5.26
CA ILE A 41 -12.51 8.25 5.97
C ILE A 41 -11.08 7.71 6.03
N VAL A 42 -10.92 6.47 6.48
CA VAL A 42 -9.60 5.84 6.65
C VAL A 42 -8.93 5.58 5.29
N GLY A 43 -9.68 5.05 4.32
CA GLY A 43 -9.16 4.84 2.96
C GLY A 43 -8.73 6.16 2.30
N GLY A 44 -9.57 7.20 2.40
CA GLY A 44 -9.24 8.53 1.90
C GLY A 44 -8.01 9.12 2.57
N PHE A 45 -7.88 8.97 3.89
CA PHE A 45 -6.72 9.44 4.65
C PHE A 45 -5.42 8.75 4.23
N ILE A 46 -5.45 7.44 3.98
CA ILE A 46 -4.26 6.69 3.51
C ILE A 46 -3.81 7.20 2.14
N VAL A 47 -4.74 7.35 1.19
CA VAL A 47 -4.43 7.89 -0.15
C VAL A 47 -3.89 9.31 -0.05
N LEU A 48 -4.54 10.18 0.74
CA LEU A 48 -4.10 11.55 0.95
C LEU A 48 -2.68 11.60 1.55
N SER A 49 -2.39 10.75 2.52
CA SER A 49 -1.05 10.65 3.12
C SER A 49 0.01 10.26 2.07
N GLY A 50 -0.32 9.33 1.17
CA GLY A 50 0.55 8.98 0.03
C GLY A 50 0.78 10.17 -0.91
N VAL A 51 -0.27 10.90 -1.29
CA VAL A 51 -0.15 12.11 -2.13
C VAL A 51 0.73 13.17 -1.46
N VAL A 52 0.55 13.41 -0.16
CA VAL A 52 1.39 14.35 0.61
C VAL A 52 2.84 13.88 0.66
N ALA A 53 3.10 12.58 0.86
CA ALA A 53 4.46 12.04 0.84
C ALA A 53 5.14 12.29 -0.51
N MET A 54 4.45 11.96 -1.61
CA MET A 54 4.93 12.20 -2.98
C MET A 54 5.24 13.68 -3.23
N ALA A 55 4.33 14.57 -2.82
CA ALA A 55 4.51 16.02 -2.98
C ALA A 55 5.70 16.58 -2.20
N ARG A 56 6.14 15.90 -1.12
CA ARG A 56 7.26 16.32 -0.27
C ARG A 56 8.60 15.71 -0.69
N GLY A 57 8.65 15.04 -1.85
CA GLY A 57 9.85 14.32 -2.31
C GLY A 57 10.07 13.01 -1.56
N GLY A 58 9.06 12.53 -0.84
CA GLY A 58 9.03 11.15 -0.38
C GLY A 58 8.56 10.27 -1.53
N ILE A 59 9.52 9.82 -2.36
CA ILE A 59 9.79 8.49 -2.93
C ILE A 59 11.18 8.62 -3.58
#